data_AF-A0A5C8WPE5-F1
#
_entry.id   AF-A0A5C8WPE5-F1
#
_cell.length_a   1.000
_cell.length_b   1.000
_cell.length_c   1.000
_cell.angle_alpha   90.00
_cell.angle_beta   90.00
_cell.angle_gamma   90.00
#
_symmetry.space_group_name_H-M   'P 1'
#
loop_
_entity.id
_entity.type
_entity.pdbx_description
1 polymer ?
#
loop_
_entity_poly.entity_id
_entity_poly.type
_entity_poly.pdbx_seq_one_letter_code
_entity_poly.pdbx_strand_id
1 'polypeptide(L)' 'MPAPSILDGLSETSALRLLPEGDLPAVAEAVRSEMIETVSVTGGHLGSGLGVVELTVALHHVF' A
#
# COMPACT_ATOMS: atom_id res chain seq x y z
N MET A 1 15.24 -13.84 2.19
CA MET A 1 14.98 -12.41 1.95
C MET A 1 13.69 -12.36 1.16
N PRO A 2 12.63 -11.66 1.62
CA PRO A 2 11.49 -11.38 0.74
C PRO A 2 12.00 -10.65 -0.52
N ALA A 3 11.33 -10.86 -1.65
CA ALA A 3 11.63 -10.13 -2.89
C ALA A 3 11.42 -8.63 -2.65
N PRO A 4 12.19 -7.74 -3.32
CA PRO A 4 12.04 -6.31 -3.13
C PRO A 4 10.60 -5.89 -3.45
N SER A 5 9.97 -5.21 -2.50
CA SER A 5 8.63 -4.66 -2.64
C SER A 5 8.70 -3.37 -3.45
N ILE A 6 7.67 -3.06 -4.22
CA ILE A 6 7.51 -1.73 -4.83
C ILE A 6 7.48 -0.62 -3.76
N LEU A 7 7.23 -0.98 -2.49
CA LEU A 7 7.25 -0.07 -1.34
C LEU A 7 8.66 0.26 -0.84
N ASP A 8 9.69 -0.55 -1.14
CA ASP A 8 11.05 -0.37 -0.59
C ASP A 8 11.70 0.96 -1.02
N GLY A 9 11.19 1.59 -2.08
CA GLY A 9 11.60 2.92 -2.56
C GLY A 9 10.63 4.06 -2.22
N LEU A 10 9.53 3.78 -1.53
CA LEU A 10 8.45 4.74 -1.24
C LEU A 10 8.44 5.10 0.24
N SER A 11 9.44 5.88 0.68
CA SER A 11 9.55 6.31 2.08
C SER A 11 8.52 7.36 2.50
N GLU A 12 7.85 8.00 1.53
CA GLU A 12 6.80 8.99 1.77
C GLU A 12 5.66 8.81 0.76
N THR A 13 4.42 9.09 1.17
CA THR A 13 3.24 8.98 0.28
C THR A 13 3.27 9.99 -0.87
N SER A 14 4.00 11.09 -0.73
CA SER A 14 4.24 12.09 -1.78
C SER A 14 4.89 11.49 -3.03
N ALA A 15 5.70 10.43 -2.87
CA ALA A 15 6.38 9.72 -3.94
C ALA A 15 5.40 8.99 -4.88
N LEU A 16 4.18 8.68 -4.42
CA LEU A 16 3.16 8.04 -5.25
C LEU A 16 2.77 8.90 -6.46
N ARG A 17 2.88 10.22 -6.37
CA ARG A 17 2.62 11.17 -7.47
C ARG A 17 3.57 11.02 -8.65
N LEU A 18 4.75 10.44 -8.42
CA LEU A 18 5.78 10.25 -9.46
C LEU A 18 5.61 8.92 -10.19
N LEU A 19 4.75 8.03 -9.69
CA LEU A 19 4.52 6.73 -10.31
C LEU A 19 3.55 6.85 -11.49
N PRO A 20 3.74 6.06 -12.56
CA PRO A 20 2.70 5.83 -13.55
C PRO A 20 1.42 5.30 -12.89
N GLU A 21 0.25 5.75 -13.35
CA GLU A 21 -1.05 5.25 -12.86
C GLU A 21 -1.17 3.72 -12.96
N GLY A 22 -0.53 3.11 -13.96
CA GLY A 22 -0.49 1.66 -14.17
C GLY A 22 0.22 0.88 -13.07
N ASP A 23 1.06 1.53 -12.25
CA ASP A 23 1.80 0.90 -11.15
C ASP A 23 1.02 0.97 -9.83
N LEU A 24 -0.02 1.82 -9.73
CA LEU A 24 -0.83 1.99 -8.51
C LEU A 24 -1.51 0.68 -8.02
N PRO A 25 -2.02 -0.21 -8.89
CA PRO A 25 -2.53 -1.51 -8.45
C PRO A 25 -1.48 -2.37 -7.75
N ALA A 26 -0.22 -2.34 -8.22
CA ALA A 26 0.87 -3.08 -7.58
C ALA A 26 1.24 -2.51 -6.21
N VAL A 27 1.19 -1.18 -6.07
CA VAL A 27 1.34 -0.51 -4.77
C VAL A 27 0.23 -0.93 -3.82
N ALA A 28 -1.03 -0.91 -4.25
CA ALA A 28 -2.16 -1.33 -3.42
C ALA A 28 -2.05 -2.79 -2.97
N GLU A 29 -1.62 -3.69 -3.86
CA GLU A 29 -1.37 -5.10 -3.51
C GLU A 29 -0.28 -5.26 -2.44
N ALA A 30 0.83 -4.54 -2.60
CA ALA A 30 1.94 -4.58 -1.65
C ALA A 30 1.51 -4.05 -0.28
N VAL A 31 0.80 -2.92 -0.23
CA VAL A 31 0.26 -2.36 1.03
C VAL A 31 -0.68 -3.37 1.69
N ARG A 32 -1.55 -4.03 0.91
CA ARG A 32 -2.48 -5.04 1.43
C ARG A 32 -1.73 -6.21 2.05
N SER A 33 -0.71 -6.71 1.35
CA SER A 33 0.11 -7.83 1.82
C SER A 33 0.83 -7.50 3.12
N GLU A 34 1.43 -6.31 3.21
CA GLU A 34 2.13 -5.85 4.41
C GLU A 34 1.17 -5.60 5.59
N MET A 35 -0.01 -5.03 5.34
CA MET A 35 -1.06 -4.88 6.35
C MET A 35 -1.55 -6.22 6.88
N ILE A 36 -1.73 -7.21 6.00
CA ILE A 36 -2.07 -8.57 6.41
C ILE A 36 -0.91 -9.10 7.26
N GLU A 37 0.31 -9.15 6.74
CA GLU A 37 1.45 -9.70 7.50
C GLU A 37 1.64 -9.05 8.88
N THR A 38 1.50 -7.73 8.97
CA THR A 38 1.76 -6.97 10.19
C THR A 38 0.61 -7.05 11.19
N VAL A 39 -0.64 -6.91 10.75
CA VAL A 39 -1.81 -6.78 11.65
C VAL A 39 -2.42 -8.15 11.98
N SER A 40 -2.18 -9.15 11.13
CA SER A 40 -2.65 -10.53 11.31
C SER A 40 -2.10 -11.19 12.60
N VAL A 41 -0.93 -10.75 13.07
CA VAL A 41 -0.30 -11.26 14.30
C VAL A 41 -0.91 -10.68 15.58
N THR A 42 -1.43 -9.46 15.54
CA THR A 42 -1.92 -8.74 16.73
C THR A 42 -3.43 -8.85 16.93
N GLY A 43 -4.18 -9.13 15.87
CA GLY A 43 -5.65 -9.21 15.90
C GLY A 43 -6.31 -7.82 16.04
N GLY A 44 -7.25 -7.49 15.15
CA GLY A 44 -7.89 -6.17 15.11
C GLY A 44 -8.73 -5.94 13.87
N HIS A 45 -9.07 -4.67 13.60
CA HIS A 45 -9.93 -4.24 12.47
C HIS A 45 -9.20 -4.31 11.11
N LEU A 46 -8.66 -5.48 10.72
CA LEU A 46 -8.05 -5.67 9.40
C LEU A 46 -9.03 -5.30 8.28
N GLY A 47 -10.30 -5.70 8.41
CA GLY A 47 -11.30 -5.51 7.37
C GLY A 47 -11.53 -4.04 6.97
N SER A 48 -11.51 -3.11 7.93
CA SER A 48 -11.72 -1.68 7.63
C SER A 48 -10.53 -1.04 6.95
N GLY A 49 -9.31 -1.49 7.28
CA GLY A 49 -8.10 -1.02 6.64
C GLY A 49 -7.94 -1.55 5.21
N LEU A 50 -8.23 -2.84 5.00
CA LEU A 50 -8.11 -3.48 3.68
C LEU A 50 -9.13 -2.92 2.66
N GLY A 51 -10.31 -2.50 3.10
CA GLY A 51 -11.35 -1.96 2.21
C GLY A 51 -11.11 -0.53 1.69
N VAL A 52 -10.09 0.17 2.18
CA VAL A 52 -9.79 1.56 1.80
C VAL A 52 -8.43 1.74 1.13
N VAL A 53 -7.69 0.65 0.89
CA VAL A 53 -6.31 0.71 0.39
C VAL A 53 -6.23 1.43 -0.96
N GLU A 54 -7.06 1.02 -1.92
CA GLU A 54 -7.05 1.57 -3.28
C GLU A 54 -7.43 3.05 -3.29
N LEU A 55 -8.43 3.43 -2.50
CA LEU A 55 -8.84 4.82 -2.36
C LEU A 55 -7.71 5.66 -1.74
N THR A 56 -7.06 5.13 -0.71
CA THR A 56 -5.95 5.82 -0.03
C THR A 56 -4.77 6.02 -0.98
N VAL A 57 -4.41 5.00 -1.77
CA VAL A 57 -3.35 5.10 -2.79
C VAL A 57 -3.72 6.14 -3.85
N ALA A 58 -4.95 6.11 -4.37
CA ALA A 58 -5.42 7.07 -5.36
C ALA A 58 -5.41 8.51 -4.84
N LEU A 59 -5.85 8.74 -3.59
CA LEU A 59 -5.84 10.06 -2.99
C LEU A 59 -4.41 10.62 -2.88
N HIS A 60 -3.45 9.84 -2.43
CA HIS A 60 -2.04 10.29 -2.31
C HIS A 60 -1.32 10.39 -3.66
N HIS A 61 -1.80 9.70 -4.70
CA HIS A 61 -1.32 9.89 -6.06
C HIS A 61 -1.80 11.23 -6.66
N VAL A 62 -2.95 11.74 -6.22
CA VAL A 62 -3.54 12.99 -6.75
C VAL A 62 -3.21 14.21 -5.88
N PHE A 63 -3.12 14.06 -4.54
CA PHE A 63 -3.01 15.15 -3.56
C PHE A 63 -1.76 15.07 -2.67
#